data_AF-A0A381RV48-F1
#
_entry.id   AF-A0A381RV48-F1
#
_cell.length_a   1.000
_cell.length_b   1.000
_cell.length_c   1.000
_cell.angle_alpha   90.00
_cell.angle_beta   90.00
_cell.angle_gamma   90.00
#
_symmetry.space_group_name_H-M   'P 1'
#
loop_
_entity.id
_entity.type
_entity.pdbx_description
1 polymer ?
#
loop_
_entity_poly.entity_id
_entity_poly.type
_entity_poly.pdbx_seq_one_letter_code
_entity_poly.pdbx_strand_id
1 'polypeptide(L)'
;MLAFLRRNADEVRRLISETRELTDRPFSANFILQGLDDARERIDVCLETGVGVVSFHWHEPGEYIDRVHAVDTLVMYTVGSAEEAWQAVDSEVDIIVAQGWESGGHVRGDVVTMALLPRIVVAGQFR
;
A
#
# COMPACT_ATOMS: atom_id res chain seq x y z
N MET A 1 2.67 10.64 -2.71
CA MET A 1 3.09 9.32 -2.19
C MET A 1 4.60 9.24 -2.28
N LEU A 2 5.27 8.91 -1.18
CA LEU A 2 6.70 8.59 -1.16
C LEU A 2 6.88 7.09 -1.38
N ALA A 3 7.85 6.71 -2.22
CA ALA A 3 8.15 5.31 -2.51
C ALA A 3 9.48 4.90 -1.88
N PHE A 4 9.50 3.80 -1.13
CA PHE A 4 10.65 3.45 -0.30
C PHE A 4 11.42 2.21 -0.76
N LEU A 5 11.05 1.53 -1.85
CA LEU A 5 11.66 0.26 -2.33
C LEU A 5 13.19 0.15 -2.10
N ARG A 6 13.97 1.18 -2.43
CA ARG A 6 15.44 1.19 -2.30
C ARG A 6 15.96 2.16 -1.24
N ARG A 7 15.21 2.33 -0.15
CA ARG A 7 15.54 3.22 0.96
C ARG A 7 15.77 2.42 2.22
N ASN A 8 16.78 2.79 3.02
CA ASN A 8 16.92 2.27 4.38
C ASN A 8 16.05 3.06 5.37
N ALA A 9 16.03 2.63 6.64
CA ALA A 9 15.18 3.23 7.67
C ALA A 9 15.49 4.73 7.92
N ASP A 10 16.77 5.11 7.91
CA ASP A 10 17.18 6.51 8.09
C ASP A 10 16.72 7.40 6.92
N GLU A 11 16.82 6.90 5.68
CA GLU A 11 16.32 7.59 4.49
C GLU A 11 14.79 7.74 4.53
N VAL A 12 14.07 6.73 5.01
CA VAL A 12 12.61 6.81 5.20
C VAL A 12 12.27 7.96 6.15
N ARG A 13 12.89 8.00 7.34
CA ARG A 13 12.68 9.06 8.34
C ARG A 13 12.98 10.44 7.77
N ARG A 14 14.14 10.59 7.11
CA ARG A 14 14.58 11.86 6.52
C ARG A 14 13.60 12.35 5.44
N LEU A 15 13.23 11.48 4.49
CA LEU A 15 12.35 11.85 3.38
C LEU A 15 10.94 12.26 3.86
N ILE A 16 10.43 11.61 4.91
CA ILE A 16 9.16 11.99 5.53
C ILE A 16 9.27 13.37 6.20
N SER A 17 10.35 13.63 6.93
CA SER A 17 10.61 14.94 7.55
C SER A 17 10.69 16.05 6.50
N GLU A 18 11.51 15.86 5.46
CA GLU A 18 11.66 16.82 4.36
C GLU A 18 10.32 17.07 3.64
N THR A 19 9.49 16.04 3.47
CA THR A 19 8.17 16.22 2.85
C THR A 19 7.24 17.06 3.71
N ARG A 20 7.28 16.91 5.04
CA ARG A 20 6.49 17.73 5.97
C ARG A 20 6.91 19.20 5.97
N GLU A 21 8.18 19.49 5.75
CA GLU A 21 8.66 20.87 5.59
C GLU A 21 8.11 21.53 4.31
N LEU A 22 7.71 20.73 3.32
CA LEU A 22 7.18 21.21 2.04
C LEU A 22 5.64 21.31 2.01
N THR A 23 4.93 20.62 2.89
CA THR A 23 3.47 20.58 2.88
C THR A 23 2.86 20.09 4.20
N ASP A 24 1.77 20.74 4.61
CA ASP A 24 0.89 20.27 5.70
C ASP A 24 -0.23 19.33 5.21
N ARG A 25 -0.37 19.15 3.89
CA ARG A 25 -1.37 18.22 3.31
C ARG A 25 -0.98 16.76 3.52
N PRO A 26 -1.95 15.83 3.65
CA PRO A 26 -1.67 14.41 3.79
C PRO A 26 -0.85 13.85 2.62
N PHE A 27 0.05 12.92 2.96
CA PHE A 27 0.77 12.10 1.99
C PHE A 27 0.86 10.66 2.49
N SER A 28 1.12 9.75 1.56
CA SER A 28 1.23 8.31 1.81
C SER A 28 2.65 7.80 1.62
N ALA A 29 2.95 6.67 2.27
CA ALA A 29 4.18 5.91 2.14
C ALA A 29 3.92 4.61 1.39
N ASN A 30 4.74 4.24 0.41
CA ASN A 30 4.61 2.99 -0.33
C ASN A 30 5.80 2.05 -0.09
N PHE A 31 5.47 0.79 0.22
CA PHE A 31 6.38 -0.31 0.45
C PHE A 31 6.09 -1.47 -0.50
N ILE A 32 7.18 -2.09 -0.96
CA ILE A 32 7.16 -3.34 -1.72
C ILE A 32 7.59 -4.43 -0.76
N LEU A 33 6.78 -5.47 -0.54
CA LEU A 33 7.13 -6.52 0.43
C LEU A 33 7.98 -7.63 -0.20
N GLN A 34 8.10 -7.68 -1.53
CA GLN A 34 8.88 -8.70 -2.23
C GLN A 34 10.38 -8.36 -2.25
N GLY A 35 11.20 -9.35 -1.88
CA GLY A 35 12.64 -9.33 -2.12
C GLY A 35 13.42 -8.29 -1.32
N LEU A 36 12.89 -7.86 -0.17
CA LEU A 36 13.52 -6.89 0.70
C LEU A 36 13.73 -7.48 2.10
N ASP A 37 15.00 -7.75 2.40
CA ASP A 37 15.48 -7.82 3.78
C ASP A 37 15.24 -6.43 4.42
N ASP A 38 14.90 -6.41 5.72
CA ASP A 38 14.63 -5.18 6.50
C ASP A 38 13.36 -4.39 6.16
N ALA A 39 12.40 -4.97 5.43
CA ALA A 39 11.08 -4.33 5.20
C ALA A 39 10.41 -3.90 6.52
N ARG A 40 10.53 -4.74 7.55
CA ARG A 40 9.98 -4.50 8.89
C ARG A 40 10.51 -3.21 9.51
N GLU A 41 11.83 -3.05 9.61
CA GLU A 41 12.45 -1.88 10.26
C GLU A 41 12.01 -0.57 9.59
N ARG A 42 11.97 -0.57 8.25
CA ARG A 42 11.56 0.61 7.47
C ARG A 42 10.09 0.95 7.65
N ILE A 43 9.22 -0.06 7.74
CA ILE A 43 7.80 0.14 8.04
C ILE A 43 7.66 0.69 9.46
N ASP A 44 8.38 0.14 10.44
CA ASP A 44 8.33 0.56 11.84
C ASP A 44 8.69 2.05 11.99
N VAL A 45 9.81 2.46 11.40
CA VAL A 45 10.21 3.86 11.36
C VAL A 45 9.19 4.75 10.67
N CYS A 46 8.53 4.25 9.61
CA CYS A 46 7.48 5.00 8.94
C CYS A 46 6.25 5.19 9.82
N LEU A 47 5.83 4.15 10.57
CA LEU A 47 4.69 4.21 11.48
C LEU A 47 4.94 5.17 12.65
N GLU A 48 6.16 5.21 13.19
CA GLU A 48 6.58 6.19 14.20
C GLU A 48 6.41 7.64 13.75
N THR A 49 6.44 7.90 12.43
CA THR A 49 6.30 9.26 11.94
C THR A 49 4.86 9.75 11.92
N GLY A 50 3.85 8.87 11.89
CA GLY A 50 2.43 9.25 11.75
C GLY A 50 2.04 9.68 10.33
N VAL A 51 2.45 8.93 9.31
CA VAL A 51 1.92 9.09 7.95
C VAL A 51 0.45 8.70 7.90
N GLY A 52 -0.38 9.37 7.10
CA GLY A 52 -1.83 9.11 7.11
C GLY A 52 -2.27 7.84 6.37
N VAL A 53 -1.42 7.31 5.47
CA VAL A 53 -1.70 6.09 4.71
C VAL A 53 -0.39 5.35 4.42
N VAL A 54 -0.38 4.03 4.68
CA VAL A 54 0.68 3.12 4.24
C VAL A 54 0.14 2.23 3.12
N SER A 55 0.82 2.26 1.99
CA SER A 55 0.52 1.49 0.80
C SER A 55 1.47 0.31 0.67
N PHE A 56 0.92 -0.88 0.48
CA PHE A 56 1.67 -2.10 0.20
C PHE A 56 1.43 -2.60 -1.22
N HIS A 57 2.46 -3.20 -1.78
CA HIS A 57 2.41 -3.88 -3.08
C HIS A 57 3.38 -5.05 -3.10
N TRP A 58 3.04 -6.08 -3.88
CA TRP A 58 3.65 -7.42 -3.88
C TRP A 58 3.58 -8.14 -2.53
N HIS A 59 3.14 -9.40 -2.54
CA HIS A 59 2.77 -10.20 -1.34
C HIS A 59 1.67 -9.59 -0.46
N GLU A 60 1.02 -10.43 0.34
CA GLU A 60 -0.06 -10.04 1.25
C GLU A 60 0.54 -9.30 2.47
N PRO A 61 -0.07 -8.19 2.95
CA PRO A 61 0.52 -7.39 4.03
C PRO A 61 0.50 -8.06 5.41
N GLY A 62 -0.42 -8.99 5.67
CA GLY A 62 -0.43 -9.84 6.87
C GLY A 62 -0.35 -9.04 8.16
N GLU A 63 0.65 -9.34 9.00
CA GLU A 63 0.84 -8.68 10.29
C GLU A 63 1.02 -7.16 10.20
N TYR A 64 1.38 -6.61 9.03
CA TYR A 64 1.55 -5.17 8.88
C TYR A 64 0.22 -4.41 8.93
N ILE A 65 -0.91 -5.06 8.65
CA ILE A 65 -2.24 -4.42 8.69
C ILE A 65 -2.54 -3.98 10.12
N ASP A 66 -2.53 -4.92 11.07
CA ASP A 66 -2.77 -4.65 12.50
C ASP A 66 -1.84 -3.57 13.05
N ARG A 67 -0.58 -3.57 12.61
CA ARG A 67 0.43 -2.61 13.06
C ARG A 67 0.18 -1.20 12.53
N VAL A 68 -0.30 -1.09 11.29
CA VAL A 68 -0.66 0.19 10.67
C VAL A 68 -1.92 0.74 11.35
N HIS A 69 -2.93 -0.09 11.59
CA HIS A 69 -4.15 0.32 12.29
C HIS A 69 -3.90 0.71 13.75
N ALA A 70 -2.97 0.04 14.44
CA ALA A 70 -2.62 0.35 15.83
C ALA A 70 -2.08 1.78 16.06
N VAL A 71 -1.70 2.49 14.99
CA VAL A 71 -1.25 3.89 15.01
C VAL A 71 -2.19 4.83 14.23
N ASP A 72 -3.47 4.47 14.13
CA ASP A 72 -4.53 5.26 13.47
C ASP A 72 -4.19 5.65 12.02
N THR A 73 -3.48 4.77 11.32
CA THR A 73 -3.08 4.94 9.92
C THR A 73 -3.89 4.01 9.01
N LEU A 74 -4.20 4.46 7.79
CA LEU A 74 -4.94 3.63 6.83
C LEU A 74 -4.01 2.72 6.03
N VAL A 75 -4.46 1.51 5.74
CA VAL A 75 -3.81 0.54 4.86
C VAL A 75 -4.37 0.65 3.45
N MET A 76 -3.47 0.77 2.48
CA MET A 76 -3.79 0.75 1.05
C MET A 76 -3.09 -0.45 0.40
N TYR A 77 -3.81 -1.30 -0.32
CA TYR A 77 -3.22 -2.46 -0.99
C TYR A 77 -3.53 -2.49 -2.48
N THR A 78 -2.50 -2.79 -3.27
CA THR A 78 -2.62 -2.89 -4.73
C THR A 78 -2.85 -4.33 -5.18
N VAL A 79 -3.93 -4.55 -5.92
CA VAL A 79 -4.42 -5.86 -6.37
C VAL A 79 -4.51 -5.92 -7.91
N GLY A 80 -4.31 -7.12 -8.45
CA GLY A 80 -4.41 -7.42 -9.89
C GLY A 80 -5.66 -8.21 -10.29
N SER A 81 -6.43 -8.70 -9.32
CA SER A 81 -7.63 -9.51 -9.56
C SER A 81 -8.76 -9.18 -8.57
N ALA A 82 -9.97 -9.61 -8.89
CA ALA A 82 -11.11 -9.47 -7.98
C ALA A 82 -10.97 -10.37 -6.75
N GLU A 83 -10.40 -11.56 -6.89
CA GLU A 83 -10.12 -12.48 -5.79
C GLU A 83 -9.15 -11.87 -4.78
N GLU A 84 -8.06 -11.27 -5.25
CA GLU A 84 -7.11 -10.57 -4.38
C GLU A 84 -7.75 -9.37 -3.68
N ALA A 85 -8.64 -8.64 -4.36
CA ALA A 85 -9.38 -7.54 -3.75
C ALA A 85 -10.24 -8.02 -2.58
N TRP A 86 -10.91 -9.17 -2.71
CA TRP A 86 -11.74 -9.71 -1.63
C TRP A 86 -10.92 -10.23 -0.47
N GLN A 87 -9.81 -10.91 -0.75
CA GLN A 87 -8.88 -11.34 0.30
C GLN A 87 -8.34 -10.14 1.08
N ALA A 88 -7.99 -9.05 0.39
CA ALA A 88 -7.55 -7.82 1.03
C ALA A 88 -8.64 -7.18 1.91
N VAL A 89 -9.90 -7.18 1.46
CA VAL A 89 -11.04 -6.71 2.27
C VAL A 89 -11.28 -7.61 3.49
N ASP A 90 -11.20 -8.93 3.32
CA ASP A 90 -11.34 -9.90 4.41
C ASP A 90 -10.19 -9.77 5.44
N SER A 91 -9.03 -9.29 5.02
CA SER A 91 -7.90 -8.90 5.87
C SER A 91 -7.98 -7.45 6.40
N GLU A 92 -9.12 -6.77 6.28
CA GLU A 92 -9.36 -5.41 6.78
C GLU A 92 -8.52 -4.29 6.12
N VAL A 93 -8.09 -4.45 4.87
CA VAL A 93 -7.49 -3.34 4.10
C VAL A 93 -8.52 -2.22 3.86
N ASP A 94 -8.14 -0.98 4.20
CA ASP A 94 -9.03 0.19 4.07
C ASP A 94 -9.23 0.68 2.63
N ILE A 95 -8.17 0.60 1.79
CA ILE A 95 -8.17 1.14 0.43
C ILE A 95 -7.60 0.13 -0.57
N ILE A 96 -8.39 -0.20 -1.58
CA ILE A 96 -7.97 -1.08 -2.69
C ILE A 96 -7.53 -0.24 -3.90
N VAL A 97 -6.37 -0.56 -4.45
CA VAL A 97 -5.86 -0.03 -5.72
C VAL A 97 -5.91 -1.13 -6.78
N ALA A 98 -6.84 -1.02 -7.72
CA ALA A 98 -6.95 -1.93 -8.85
C ALA A 98 -5.91 -1.60 -9.92
N GLN A 99 -4.97 -2.50 -10.19
CA GLN A 99 -3.91 -2.30 -11.19
C GLN A 99 -4.15 -3.16 -12.44
N GLY A 100 -4.54 -2.53 -13.56
CA GLY A 100 -4.65 -3.20 -14.85
C GLY A 100 -3.29 -3.40 -15.55
N TRP A 101 -3.22 -4.34 -16.51
CA TRP A 101 -1.98 -4.71 -17.22
C TRP A 101 -1.32 -3.54 -17.98
N GLU A 102 -2.11 -2.53 -18.35
CA GLU A 102 -1.65 -1.32 -19.04
C GLU A 102 -0.90 -0.32 -18.12
N SER A 103 -0.78 -0.63 -16.83
CA SER A 103 -0.04 0.17 -15.84
C SER A 103 1.47 0.19 -16.14
N GLY A 104 2.16 1.23 -15.67
CA GLY A 104 3.62 1.28 -15.71
C GLY A 104 4.27 0.44 -14.60
N GLY A 105 5.54 0.05 -14.81
CA GLY A 105 6.34 -0.65 -13.80
C GLY A 105 6.14 -2.17 -13.80
N HIS A 106 6.24 -2.79 -12.62
CA HIS A 106 5.89 -4.20 -12.45
C HIS A 106 4.39 -4.30 -12.25
N VAL A 107 3.72 -5.02 -13.15
CA VAL A 107 2.26 -5.09 -13.18
C VAL A 107 1.80 -6.44 -12.65
N ARG A 108 0.80 -6.39 -11.74
CA ARG A 108 0.21 -7.54 -11.08
C ARG A 108 -1.03 -8.07 -11.79
N GLY A 109 -1.81 -7.19 -12.43
CA GLY A 109 -3.02 -7.56 -13.13
C GLY A 109 -2.76 -8.07 -14.55
N ASP A 110 -3.49 -9.11 -14.95
CA ASP A 110 -3.42 -9.71 -16.30
C ASP A 110 -4.53 -9.19 -17.24
N VAL A 111 -5.37 -8.27 -16.77
CA VAL A 111 -6.50 -7.69 -17.51
C VAL A 111 -6.47 -6.17 -17.44
N VAL A 112 -7.13 -5.50 -18.39
CA VAL A 112 -7.14 -4.02 -18.42
C VAL A 112 -7.93 -3.45 -17.26
N THR A 113 -7.58 -2.24 -16.80
CA THR A 113 -8.29 -1.54 -15.70
C THR A 113 -9.79 -1.45 -15.98
N MET A 114 -10.17 -1.19 -17.24
CA MET A 114 -11.57 -1.10 -17.65
C MET A 114 -12.36 -2.40 -17.45
N ALA A 115 -11.69 -3.55 -17.50
CA ALA A 115 -12.29 -4.87 -17.25
C ALA A 115 -12.14 -5.30 -15.78
N LEU A 116 -11.04 -4.91 -15.12
CA LEU A 116 -10.75 -5.24 -13.73
C LEU A 116 -11.66 -4.51 -12.74
N LEU A 117 -11.79 -3.19 -12.90
CA LEU A 117 -12.46 -2.33 -11.92
C LEU A 117 -13.92 -2.72 -11.70
N PRO A 118 -14.75 -2.98 -12.74
CA PRO A 118 -16.12 -3.44 -12.53
C PRO A 118 -16.19 -4.78 -11.79
N ARG A 119 -15.24 -5.71 -12.04
CA ARG A 119 -15.22 -7.01 -11.35
C ARG A 119 -14.95 -6.86 -9.86
N ILE A 120 -14.08 -5.92 -9.47
CA ILE A 120 -13.79 -5.60 -8.07
C ILE A 120 -15.00 -4.93 -7.41
N VAL A 121 -15.55 -3.88 -8.03
CA VAL A 121 -16.65 -3.08 -7.45
C VAL A 121 -17.96 -3.87 -7.35
N VAL A 122 -18.37 -4.52 -8.44
CA VAL A 122 -19.66 -5.24 -8.50
C VAL A 122 -19.69 -6.40 -7.51
N ALA A 123 -18.59 -7.15 -7.40
CA ALA A 123 -18.55 -8.26 -6.46
C ALA A 123 -18.49 -7.80 -5.00
N GLY A 124 -17.91 -6.63 -4.72
CA GLY A 124 -17.93 -6.03 -3.37
C GLY A 124 -19.32 -5.58 -2.91
N GLN A 125 -20.28 -5.36 -3.83
CA GLN A 125 -21.64 -4.92 -3.52
C GLN A 125 -22.61 -6.06 -3.15
N PHE A 126 -22.20 -7.33 -3.33
CA PHE A 126 -23.04 -8.51 -3.04
C PHE A 126 -22.63 -9.24 -1.76
N ARG A 127 -21.91 -8.57 -0.85
CA ARG A 127 -21.66 -9.01 0.52
C ARG A 127 -22.41 -8.14 1.51
#